data_AF-A0A923X854-F1
#
_entry.id   AF-A0A923X854-F1
#
_cell.length_a   1.000
_cell.length_b   1.000
_cell.length_c   1.000
_cell.angle_alpha   90.00
_cell.angle_beta   90.00
_cell.angle_gamma   90.00
#
_symmetry.space_group_name_H-M   'P 1'
#
loop_
_entity.id
_entity.type
_entity.pdbx_description
1 polymer ?
#
loop_
_entity_poly.entity_id
_entity_poly.type
_entity_poly.pdbx_seq_one_letter_code
_entity_poly.pdbx_strand_id
1 'polypeptide(L)'
;MKTFFYSLATIATIPFIIGCATVASDRKIEGYGVQINQSGAIRTSLYNGPLKITNEKAMKYSMLGAMENCAQEKKYALMDKPVDRTPISSLKQVTANGFVRTLDTPPQYSTAFICKSNINSIGHFEKTENVSRDIVNPITKDLSGGILIRTQDQKEENSFKDKDILLSLNDKRIEEMSDLSNIRDTLPPGKAKAKIIRNSKVKIIEITVTPQTVAIHNAQAVMFGVTCAAKDQVFELVPMSLKAACDTVHLFLKGQEIALAGSTEPNSKN
;
A
#
# COMPACT_ATOMS: atom_id res chain seq x y z
N MET A 1 -73.82 -14.45 10.34
CA MET A 1 -74.53 -13.28 9.76
C MET A 1 -73.45 -12.30 9.28
N LYS A 2 -73.53 -11.79 8.04
CA LYS A 2 -72.54 -10.93 7.33
C LYS A 2 -71.17 -11.59 7.09
N THR A 3 -70.81 -12.10 5.90
CA THR A 3 -70.55 -11.49 4.56
C THR A 3 -69.17 -10.84 4.39
N PHE A 4 -68.44 -11.40 3.42
CA PHE A 4 -67.28 -10.90 2.67
C PHE A 4 -67.19 -9.38 2.49
N PHE A 5 -65.96 -8.87 2.36
CA PHE A 5 -65.49 -8.30 1.09
C PHE A 5 -63.96 -8.45 0.92
N TYR A 6 -63.51 -8.78 -0.30
CA TYR A 6 -62.10 -8.79 -0.68
C TYR A 6 -61.58 -7.37 -0.92
N SER A 7 -60.29 -7.14 -0.64
CA SER A 7 -59.51 -6.13 -1.37
C SER A 7 -58.07 -6.63 -1.53
N LEU A 8 -57.71 -7.02 -2.76
CA LEU A 8 -56.33 -7.29 -3.13
C LEU A 8 -55.58 -5.95 -3.26
N ALA A 9 -54.76 -5.61 -2.28
CA ALA A 9 -53.79 -4.54 -2.41
C ALA A 9 -52.55 -5.06 -3.16
N THR A 10 -52.46 -4.77 -4.45
CA THR A 10 -51.30 -5.10 -5.28
C THR A 10 -50.11 -4.22 -4.85
N ILE A 11 -49.28 -4.73 -3.94
CA ILE A 11 -48.02 -4.06 -3.58
C ILE A 11 -47.06 -4.21 -4.76
N ALA A 12 -46.91 -3.15 -5.55
CA ALA A 12 -45.90 -3.06 -6.58
C ALA A 12 -44.50 -3.10 -5.93
N THR A 13 -43.84 -4.25 -5.99
CA THR A 13 -42.44 -4.39 -5.55
C THR A 13 -41.55 -3.65 -6.53
N ILE A 14 -41.25 -2.38 -6.22
CA ILE A 14 -40.17 -1.64 -6.87
C ILE A 14 -38.89 -2.43 -6.61
N PRO A 15 -38.17 -2.92 -7.63
CA PRO A 15 -36.88 -3.52 -7.42
C PRO A 15 -35.94 -2.41 -6.95
N PHE A 16 -35.61 -2.40 -5.66
CA PHE A 16 -34.47 -1.66 -5.15
C PHE A 16 -33.22 -2.30 -5.77
N ILE A 17 -32.83 -1.79 -6.93
CA ILE A 17 -31.50 -2.01 -7.47
C ILE A 17 -30.56 -1.33 -6.49
N ILE A 18 -30.09 -2.10 -5.50
CA ILE A 18 -28.92 -1.75 -4.70
C ILE A 18 -27.75 -1.85 -5.68
N GLY A 19 -27.62 -0.82 -6.50
CA GLY A 19 -26.40 -0.54 -7.23
C GLY A 19 -25.36 -0.28 -6.17
N CYS A 20 -24.57 -1.30 -5.85
CA CYS A 20 -23.23 -1.13 -5.31
C CYS A 20 -22.36 -0.45 -6.37
N ALA A 21 -22.70 0.79 -6.69
CA ALA A 21 -21.76 1.78 -7.14
C ALA A 21 -20.80 1.97 -5.96
N THR A 22 -19.74 1.16 -5.94
CA THR A 22 -18.50 1.54 -5.30
C THR A 22 -18.14 2.89 -5.89
N VAL A 23 -18.47 3.96 -5.16
CA VAL A 23 -18.06 5.30 -5.51
C VAL A 23 -16.55 5.29 -5.43
N ALA A 24 -15.91 5.09 -6.57
CA ALA A 24 -14.53 5.44 -6.81
C ALA A 24 -14.46 6.95 -6.59
N SER A 25 -14.21 7.30 -5.33
CA SER A 25 -14.04 8.67 -4.88
C SER A 25 -12.68 9.14 -5.42
N ASP A 26 -12.68 9.57 -6.68
CA ASP A 26 -11.58 10.30 -7.32
C ASP A 26 -11.41 11.67 -6.65
N ARG A 27 -10.99 11.63 -5.38
CA ARG A 27 -10.57 12.80 -4.61
C ARG A 27 -9.24 13.26 -5.18
N LYS A 28 -9.34 14.13 -6.19
CA LYS A 28 -8.24 15.01 -6.62
C LYS A 28 -7.86 15.91 -5.44
N ILE A 29 -6.94 15.44 -4.61
CA ILE A 29 -6.21 16.28 -3.65
C ILE A 29 -5.15 17.02 -4.46
N GLU A 30 -5.24 18.35 -4.51
CA GLU A 30 -4.28 19.19 -5.22
C GLU A 30 -3.01 19.38 -4.37
N GLY A 31 -1.96 18.63 -4.73
CA GLY A 31 -0.62 18.73 -4.16
C GLY A 31 0.44 18.72 -5.26
N TYR A 32 1.68 19.12 -4.96
CA TYR A 32 2.76 19.07 -5.98
C TYR A 32 3.12 17.62 -6.37
N GLY A 33 2.66 16.66 -5.57
CA GLY A 33 2.63 15.20 -5.82
C GLY A 33 1.26 14.65 -6.23
N VAL A 34 0.48 15.43 -7.01
CA VAL A 34 -0.32 14.93 -8.15
C VAL A 34 -1.20 13.69 -7.92
N GLN A 35 -2.53 13.88 -7.99
CA GLN A 35 -3.56 12.85 -8.23
C GLN A 35 -3.35 11.51 -7.50
N ILE A 36 -3.91 11.40 -6.30
CA ILE A 36 -4.03 10.12 -5.62
C ILE A 36 -5.20 9.34 -6.24
N ASN A 37 -4.89 8.35 -7.07
CA ASN A 37 -5.88 7.43 -7.61
C ASN A 37 -6.03 6.24 -6.65
N GLN A 38 -7.26 5.88 -6.29
CA GLN A 38 -7.55 4.80 -5.33
C GLN A 38 -8.21 3.60 -6.01
N SER A 39 -7.56 2.43 -5.91
CA SER A 39 -8.09 1.15 -6.39
C SER A 39 -8.14 0.16 -5.21
N GLY A 40 -9.21 0.27 -4.42
CA GLY A 40 -9.39 -0.51 -3.20
C GLY A 40 -8.40 -0.09 -2.10
N ALA A 41 -7.59 -1.03 -1.61
CA ALA A 41 -6.56 -0.81 -0.59
C ALA A 41 -5.26 -0.23 -1.15
N ILE A 42 -4.99 -0.41 -2.45
CA ILE A 42 -3.81 0.12 -3.14
C ILE A 42 -4.15 1.49 -3.71
N ARG A 43 -3.24 2.45 -3.52
CA ARG A 43 -3.31 3.81 -4.04
C ARG A 43 -2.14 4.06 -4.99
N THR A 44 -2.25 5.05 -5.85
CA THR A 44 -1.15 5.49 -6.73
C THR A 44 -1.01 7.01 -6.64
N SER A 45 0.22 7.50 -6.46
CA SER A 45 0.58 8.93 -6.55
C SER A 45 1.23 9.22 -7.89
N LEU A 46 0.79 10.32 -8.55
CA LEU A 46 0.88 10.70 -9.98
C LEU A 46 2.16 10.24 -10.70
N TYR A 47 3.23 11.01 -10.84
CA TYR A 47 3.50 12.45 -10.71
C TYR A 47 3.54 13.10 -12.11
N ASN A 48 3.18 14.39 -12.23
CA ASN A 48 3.06 15.13 -13.50
C ASN A 48 3.68 16.55 -13.37
N GLY A 49 5.00 16.65 -13.54
CA GLY A 49 5.74 17.91 -13.32
C GLY A 49 5.94 18.79 -14.56
N PRO A 50 6.63 19.94 -14.41
CA PRO A 50 7.11 20.73 -15.53
C PRO A 50 8.41 20.14 -16.13
N LEU A 51 8.69 20.49 -17.40
CA LEU A 51 9.82 19.99 -18.20
C LEU A 51 11.21 20.13 -17.57
N LYS A 52 11.41 21.09 -16.67
CA LYS A 52 12.71 21.43 -16.08
C LYS A 52 13.10 20.53 -14.87
N ILE A 53 12.33 19.50 -14.58
CA ILE A 53 12.57 18.55 -13.49
C ILE A 53 13.30 17.31 -14.04
N THR A 54 14.29 16.82 -13.30
CA THR A 54 15.00 15.57 -13.66
C THR A 54 14.16 14.34 -13.29
N ASN A 55 14.34 13.23 -14.00
CA ASN A 55 13.66 11.95 -13.70
C ASN A 55 13.78 11.55 -12.22
N GLU A 56 14.97 11.69 -11.65
CA GLU A 56 15.23 11.40 -10.23
C GLU A 56 14.39 12.26 -9.27
N LYS A 57 14.22 13.56 -9.57
CA LYS A 57 13.36 14.45 -8.78
C LYS A 57 11.88 14.11 -8.97
N ALA A 58 11.45 13.79 -10.19
CA ALA A 58 10.08 13.36 -10.48
C ALA A 58 9.70 12.06 -9.73
N MET A 59 10.60 11.07 -9.70
CA MET A 59 10.45 9.85 -8.88
C MET A 59 10.34 10.16 -7.38
N LYS A 60 11.17 11.06 -6.86
CA LYS A 60 11.12 11.46 -5.44
C LYS A 60 9.82 12.19 -5.10
N TYR A 61 9.27 12.98 -6.01
CA TYR A 61 8.00 13.68 -5.80
C TYR A 61 6.78 12.76 -5.86
N SER A 62 6.78 11.68 -6.65
CA SER A 62 5.71 10.66 -6.59
C SER A 62 5.74 9.88 -5.27
N MET A 63 6.93 9.59 -4.74
CA MET A 63 7.08 8.99 -3.41
C MET A 63 6.65 9.96 -2.30
N LEU A 64 6.96 11.26 -2.42
CA LEU A 64 6.53 12.27 -1.45
C LEU A 64 5.00 12.41 -1.40
N GLY A 65 4.30 12.38 -2.54
CA GLY A 65 2.83 12.41 -2.57
C GLY A 65 2.18 11.19 -1.89
N ALA A 66 2.77 10.01 -2.05
CA ALA A 66 2.36 8.81 -1.29
C ALA A 66 2.55 8.99 0.22
N MET A 67 3.68 9.55 0.65
CA MET A 67 3.96 9.83 2.06
C MET A 67 3.07 10.92 2.65
N GLU A 68 2.80 12.01 1.92
CA GLU A 68 1.85 13.06 2.32
C GLU A 68 0.46 12.48 2.55
N ASN A 69 -0.03 11.66 1.61
CA ASN A 69 -1.36 11.05 1.71
C ASN A 69 -1.51 10.12 2.93
N CYS A 70 -0.49 9.32 3.24
CA CYS A 70 -0.51 8.48 4.44
C CYS A 70 -0.29 9.28 5.74
N ALA A 71 0.53 10.33 5.72
CA ALA A 71 0.75 11.22 6.85
C ALA A 71 -0.54 11.93 7.30
N GLN A 72 -1.41 12.34 6.36
CA GLN A 72 -2.75 12.86 6.64
C GLN A 72 -3.64 11.85 7.38
N GLU A 73 -3.44 10.54 7.16
CA GLU A 73 -4.10 9.46 7.92
C GLU A 73 -3.36 9.03 9.19
N LYS A 74 -2.25 9.68 9.55
CA LYS A 74 -1.33 9.29 10.63
C LYS A 74 -0.78 7.87 10.45
N LYS A 75 -0.40 7.52 9.22
CA LYS A 75 0.12 6.20 8.81
C LYS A 75 1.39 6.35 7.97
N TYR A 76 2.18 5.28 7.91
CA TYR A 76 3.33 5.15 7.04
C TYR A 76 2.91 4.68 5.64
N ALA A 77 3.57 5.19 4.60
CA ALA A 77 3.45 4.69 3.23
C ALA A 77 4.36 3.47 2.98
N LEU A 78 3.78 2.29 2.79
CA LEU A 78 4.46 1.18 2.13
C LEU A 78 4.38 1.41 0.63
N MET A 79 5.53 1.62 -0.03
CA MET A 79 5.63 2.06 -1.43
C MET A 79 6.34 1.01 -2.29
N ASP A 80 5.81 0.78 -3.49
CA ASP A 80 6.51 0.07 -4.56
C ASP A 80 7.54 0.97 -5.24
N LYS A 81 8.40 0.36 -6.08
CA LYS A 81 9.34 1.10 -6.93
C LYS A 81 8.57 2.03 -7.89
N PRO A 82 8.95 3.32 -8.03
CA PRO A 82 8.34 4.22 -8.99
C PRO A 82 8.43 3.68 -10.43
N VAL A 83 7.33 3.82 -11.18
CA VAL A 83 7.19 3.39 -12.58
C VAL A 83 7.16 4.62 -13.48
N ASP A 84 8.02 4.65 -14.50
CA ASP A 84 8.00 5.71 -15.52
C ASP A 84 6.72 5.63 -16.36
N ARG A 85 6.06 6.78 -16.52
CA ARG A 85 4.83 6.99 -17.29
C ARG A 85 5.01 8.02 -18.41
N THR A 86 6.22 8.55 -18.59
CA THR A 86 6.54 9.59 -19.56
C THR A 86 6.14 9.14 -20.97
N PRO A 87 5.27 9.89 -21.69
CA PRO A 87 4.85 9.50 -23.03
C PRO A 87 6.04 9.38 -23.99
N ILE A 88 6.19 8.21 -24.63
CA ILE A 88 7.31 7.92 -25.55
C ILE A 88 7.24 8.77 -26.85
N SER A 89 6.09 9.40 -27.11
CA SER A 89 5.88 10.25 -28.27
C SER A 89 6.56 11.61 -28.12
N SER A 90 7.73 11.76 -28.73
CA SER A 90 8.28 13.08 -29.10
C SER A 90 7.31 13.78 -30.05
N LEU A 91 6.56 14.76 -29.54
CA LEU A 91 5.66 15.56 -30.36
C LEU A 91 6.48 16.43 -31.32
N LYS A 92 6.57 16.00 -32.59
CA LYS A 92 7.15 16.77 -33.68
C LYS A 92 6.17 17.85 -34.12
N GLN A 93 6.32 19.05 -33.58
CA GLN A 93 5.54 20.21 -34.01
C GLN A 93 6.23 20.88 -35.20
N VAL A 94 5.59 20.87 -36.36
CA VAL A 94 6.03 21.67 -37.52
C VAL A 94 5.58 23.10 -37.25
N THR A 95 6.53 24.01 -37.15
CA THR A 95 6.26 25.45 -37.01
C THR A 95 5.77 26.03 -38.34
N ALA A 96 5.12 27.20 -38.30
CA ALA A 96 4.66 27.91 -39.52
C ALA A 96 5.78 28.18 -40.55
N ASN A 97 7.04 28.11 -40.14
CA ASN A 97 8.23 28.35 -40.94
C ASN A 97 8.85 27.04 -41.48
N GLY A 98 8.18 25.90 -41.33
CA GLY A 98 8.66 24.58 -41.78
C GLY A 98 9.65 23.87 -40.85
N PHE A 99 10.15 24.53 -39.79
CA PHE A 99 11.04 23.88 -38.82
C PHE A 99 10.28 22.87 -37.96
N VAL A 100 10.78 21.63 -37.89
CA VAL A 100 10.33 20.62 -36.95
C VAL A 100 10.96 20.89 -35.58
N ARG A 101 10.15 21.22 -34.58
CA ARG A 101 10.57 21.20 -33.17
C ARG A 101 10.14 19.88 -32.54
N THR A 102 11.09 19.22 -31.89
CA THR A 102 10.77 18.20 -30.89
C THR A 102 10.30 18.93 -29.64
N LEU A 103 9.06 18.69 -29.21
CA LEU A 103 8.63 19.03 -27.86
C LEU A 103 9.14 17.95 -26.92
N ASP A 104 9.95 18.35 -25.94
CA ASP A 104 10.26 17.52 -24.78
C ASP A 104 8.95 17.21 -24.04
N THR A 105 8.81 15.97 -23.56
CA THR A 105 7.70 15.54 -22.71
C THR A 105 8.12 15.61 -21.24
N PRO A 106 7.31 16.16 -20.33
CA PRO A 106 7.70 16.25 -18.92
C PRO A 106 7.73 14.85 -18.30
N PRO A 107 8.68 14.58 -17.38
CA PRO A 107 8.78 13.28 -16.75
C PRO A 107 7.54 12.99 -15.90
N GLN A 108 6.96 11.82 -16.10
CA GLN A 108 5.83 11.32 -15.33
C GLN A 108 6.22 10.03 -14.63
N TYR A 109 5.94 9.91 -13.33
CA TYR A 109 6.41 8.78 -12.51
C TYR A 109 5.37 8.36 -11.48
N SER A 110 4.83 7.15 -11.58
CA SER A 110 3.79 6.67 -10.65
C SER A 110 4.34 5.78 -9.56
N THR A 111 4.01 6.08 -8.30
CA THR A 111 4.32 5.23 -7.14
C THR A 111 3.04 4.61 -6.60
N ALA A 112 2.94 3.28 -6.64
CA ALA A 112 1.90 2.53 -5.94
C ALA A 112 2.23 2.43 -4.45
N PHE A 113 1.21 2.53 -3.58
CA PHE A 113 1.41 2.52 -2.13
C PHE A 113 0.18 2.06 -1.34
N ILE A 114 0.42 1.68 -0.08
CA ILE A 114 -0.60 1.35 0.93
C ILE A 114 -0.25 2.08 2.24
N CYS A 115 -1.25 2.68 2.89
CA CYS A 115 -1.07 3.33 4.19
C CYS A 115 -1.28 2.34 5.35
N LYS A 116 -0.27 2.14 6.20
CA LYS A 116 -0.30 1.24 7.37
C LYS A 116 0.19 1.97 8.63
N SER A 117 -0.47 1.74 9.76
CA SER A 117 -0.05 2.27 11.07
C SER A 117 1.04 1.40 11.70
N ASN A 118 0.78 0.09 11.75
CA ASN A 118 1.72 -0.92 12.22
C ASN A 118 2.21 -1.74 11.03
N ILE A 119 3.51 -2.04 11.00
CA ILE A 119 4.12 -2.83 9.94
C ILE A 119 4.96 -3.91 10.61
N ASN A 120 4.55 -5.16 10.43
CA ASN A 120 5.25 -6.33 10.98
C ASN A 120 5.82 -7.17 9.84
N SER A 121 6.95 -7.83 10.10
CA SER A 121 7.44 -8.94 9.30
C SER A 121 7.16 -10.26 10.01
N ILE A 122 6.99 -11.34 9.23
CA ILE A 122 6.87 -12.72 9.71
C ILE A 122 7.92 -13.65 9.06
N GLY A 123 8.97 -13.05 8.48
CA GLY A 123 9.95 -13.72 7.63
C GLY A 123 10.15 -12.97 6.30
N HIS A 124 11.17 -13.38 5.56
CA HIS A 124 11.47 -12.81 4.24
C HIS A 124 10.92 -13.73 3.15
N PHE A 125 10.06 -13.18 2.27
CA PHE A 125 9.51 -13.88 1.12
C PHE A 125 10.00 -13.18 -0.15
N GLU A 126 10.50 -13.94 -1.11
CA GLU A 126 10.87 -13.42 -2.43
C GLU A 126 9.61 -13.10 -3.23
N LYS A 127 8.65 -14.04 -3.20
CA LYS A 127 7.36 -13.92 -3.87
C LYS A 127 6.27 -14.64 -3.07
N THR A 128 5.06 -14.14 -3.17
CA THR A 128 3.84 -14.78 -2.64
C THR A 128 2.77 -14.83 -3.74
N GLU A 129 1.99 -15.89 -3.77
CA GLU A 129 0.96 -16.14 -4.80
C GLU A 129 -0.31 -16.69 -4.14
N ASN A 130 -1.50 -16.21 -4.53
CA ASN A 130 -2.77 -16.78 -4.08
C ASN A 130 -2.91 -18.22 -4.62
N VAL A 131 -3.37 -19.14 -3.78
CA VAL A 131 -3.64 -20.55 -4.11
C VAL A 131 -5.13 -20.80 -4.02
N SER A 132 -5.73 -21.37 -5.07
CA SER A 132 -7.16 -21.66 -5.06
C SER A 132 -7.52 -22.76 -4.07
N ARG A 133 -8.77 -22.73 -3.61
CA ARG A 133 -9.37 -23.77 -2.79
C ARG A 133 -9.24 -25.18 -3.39
N ASP A 134 -9.17 -25.32 -4.71
CA ASP A 134 -9.13 -26.64 -5.37
C ASP A 134 -7.79 -27.36 -5.15
N ILE A 135 -6.73 -26.60 -4.86
CA ILE A 135 -5.40 -27.12 -4.48
C ILE A 135 -5.33 -27.41 -2.96
N VAL A 136 -6.03 -26.61 -2.15
CA VAL A 136 -5.98 -26.64 -0.68
C VAL A 136 -6.95 -27.69 -0.08
N ASN A 137 -8.20 -27.70 -0.53
CA ASN A 137 -9.30 -28.54 -0.07
C ASN A 137 -8.97 -30.06 -0.04
N PRO A 138 -8.28 -30.66 -1.04
CA PRO A 138 -7.90 -32.08 -0.97
C PRO A 138 -7.11 -32.45 0.29
N ILE A 139 -6.38 -31.49 0.87
CA ILE A 139 -5.50 -31.67 2.03
C ILE A 139 -6.17 -31.18 3.33
N THR A 140 -6.82 -30.01 3.32
CA THR A 140 -7.41 -29.39 4.51
C THR A 140 -8.83 -29.84 4.83
N LYS A 141 -9.58 -30.26 3.80
CA LYS A 141 -11.04 -30.44 3.80
C LYS A 141 -11.83 -29.16 4.12
N ASP A 142 -11.21 -27.98 3.95
CA ASP A 142 -11.90 -26.68 3.93
C ASP A 142 -12.02 -26.14 2.50
N LEU A 143 -13.08 -25.38 2.20
CA LEU A 143 -13.34 -24.80 0.87
C LEU A 143 -12.60 -23.48 0.63
N SER A 144 -11.52 -23.25 1.37
CA SER A 144 -10.80 -21.99 1.51
C SER A 144 -9.46 -22.00 0.76
N GLY A 145 -9.00 -20.83 0.33
CA GLY A 145 -7.69 -20.66 -0.34
C GLY A 145 -6.47 -20.75 0.59
N GLY A 146 -5.37 -20.15 0.16
CA GLY A 146 -4.13 -20.01 0.93
C GLY A 146 -3.06 -19.25 0.14
N ILE A 147 -1.88 -19.05 0.71
CA ILE A 147 -0.79 -18.28 0.08
C ILE A 147 0.44 -19.16 -0.13
N LEU A 148 0.85 -19.36 -1.38
CA LEU A 148 2.09 -20.03 -1.72
C LEU A 148 3.27 -19.10 -1.43
N ILE A 149 4.24 -19.60 -0.67
CA ILE A 149 5.47 -18.88 -0.33
C ILE A 149 6.59 -19.35 -1.26
N ARG A 150 7.33 -18.39 -1.84
CA ARG A 150 8.57 -18.62 -2.59
C ARG A 150 9.74 -17.96 -1.87
N THR A 151 10.85 -18.69 -1.79
CA THR A 151 12.08 -18.25 -1.14
C THR A 151 13.30 -18.62 -1.99
N GLN A 152 14.00 -17.63 -2.53
CA GLN A 152 15.26 -17.82 -3.25
C GLN A 152 16.36 -18.39 -2.35
N ASP A 153 16.52 -17.80 -1.16
CA ASP A 153 17.55 -18.15 -0.19
C ASP A 153 16.96 -18.96 0.98
N GLN A 154 17.46 -20.19 1.18
CA GLN A 154 17.29 -20.93 2.44
C GLN A 154 18.29 -20.46 3.50
N LYS A 155 18.41 -19.13 3.71
CA LYS A 155 19.16 -18.58 4.85
C LYS A 155 18.48 -18.99 6.15
N GLU A 156 19.28 -19.38 7.14
CA GLU A 156 18.88 -20.37 8.17
C GLU A 156 17.78 -19.94 9.16
N GLU A 157 17.32 -18.69 9.14
CA GLU A 157 16.37 -18.15 10.13
C GLU A 157 14.91 -18.00 9.66
N ASN A 158 14.56 -18.43 8.44
CA ASN A 158 13.16 -18.44 8.02
C ASN A 158 12.44 -19.75 8.40
N SER A 159 11.42 -19.66 9.27
CA SER A 159 10.55 -20.81 9.61
C SER A 159 9.79 -21.37 8.39
N PHE A 160 9.55 -20.52 7.38
CA PHE A 160 8.91 -20.90 6.11
C PHE A 160 9.94 -21.42 5.10
N LYS A 161 9.51 -22.37 4.25
CA LYS A 161 10.30 -22.97 3.18
C LYS A 161 9.63 -22.75 1.82
N ASP A 162 10.41 -22.83 0.73
CA ASP A 162 9.86 -22.80 -0.64
C ASP A 162 8.73 -23.83 -0.80
N LYS A 163 7.63 -23.37 -1.43
CA LYS A 163 6.38 -24.11 -1.66
C LYS A 163 5.56 -24.45 -0.42
N ASP A 164 5.84 -23.87 0.74
CA ASP A 164 4.84 -23.85 1.81
C ASP A 164 3.60 -23.09 1.35
N ILE A 165 2.41 -23.61 1.68
CA ILE A 165 1.15 -22.88 1.53
C ILE A 165 0.70 -22.42 2.91
N LEU A 166 0.72 -21.12 3.18
CA LEU A 166 0.22 -20.52 4.41
C LEU A 166 -1.32 -20.49 4.41
N LEU A 167 -1.91 -20.99 5.50
CA LEU A 167 -3.36 -21.10 5.68
C LEU A 167 -3.91 -20.19 6.78
N SER A 168 -3.17 -20.00 7.88
CA SER A 168 -3.58 -19.11 8.98
C SER A 168 -2.37 -18.59 9.76
N LEU A 169 -2.56 -17.42 10.40
CA LEU A 169 -1.64 -16.88 11.40
C LEU A 169 -2.40 -16.73 12.72
N ASN A 170 -1.90 -17.41 13.75
CA ASN A 170 -2.69 -17.85 14.90
C ASN A 170 -4.02 -18.45 14.40
N ASP A 171 -5.13 -18.04 15.00
CA ASP A 171 -6.47 -18.56 14.69
C ASP A 171 -7.17 -17.83 13.51
N LYS A 172 -6.50 -16.87 12.86
CA LYS A 172 -7.06 -16.09 11.73
C LYS A 172 -6.72 -16.75 10.39
N ARG A 173 -7.73 -17.28 9.67
CA ARG A 173 -7.58 -17.85 8.31
C ARG A 173 -7.13 -16.77 7.33
N ILE A 174 -6.32 -17.18 6.37
CA ILE A 174 -5.86 -16.41 5.22
C ILE A 174 -6.33 -17.16 3.97
N GLU A 175 -7.10 -16.51 3.12
CA GLU A 175 -7.49 -17.05 1.81
C GLU A 175 -6.80 -16.31 0.68
N GLU A 176 -6.60 -14.99 0.85
CA GLU A 176 -5.97 -14.11 -0.14
C GLU A 176 -4.86 -13.21 0.46
N MET A 177 -4.01 -12.64 -0.39
CA MET A 177 -2.91 -11.75 -0.01
C MET A 177 -3.33 -10.53 0.82
N SER A 178 -4.56 -10.04 0.63
CA SER A 178 -5.20 -9.00 1.45
C SER A 178 -5.32 -9.43 2.91
N ASP A 179 -5.76 -10.65 3.17
CA ASP A 179 -5.88 -11.22 4.51
C ASP A 179 -4.52 -11.35 5.16
N LEU A 180 -3.52 -11.87 4.43
CA LEU A 180 -2.14 -11.99 4.93
C LEU A 180 -1.62 -10.62 5.38
N SER A 181 -1.73 -9.59 4.53
CA SER A 181 -1.27 -8.24 4.88
C SER A 181 -1.98 -7.71 6.13
N ASN A 182 -3.30 -7.84 6.20
CA ASN A 182 -4.09 -7.30 7.31
C ASN A 182 -3.86 -8.06 8.62
N ILE A 183 -3.79 -9.39 8.58
CA ILE A 183 -3.59 -10.23 9.76
C ILE A 183 -2.18 -10.01 10.32
N ARG A 184 -1.15 -10.07 9.48
CA ARG A 184 0.26 -9.86 9.84
C ARG A 184 0.47 -8.55 10.62
N ASP A 185 -0.11 -7.46 10.12
CA ASP A 185 0.03 -6.12 10.71
C ASP A 185 -0.76 -5.97 12.03
N THR A 186 -1.60 -6.95 12.41
CA THR A 186 -2.27 -7.04 13.73
C THR A 186 -1.61 -8.01 14.71
N LEU A 187 -0.56 -8.73 14.32
CA LEU A 187 0.12 -9.64 15.23
C LEU A 187 0.97 -8.87 16.27
N PRO A 188 1.01 -9.33 17.54
CA PRO A 188 1.96 -8.80 18.51
C PRO A 188 3.41 -9.19 18.13
N PRO A 189 4.42 -8.37 18.46
CA PRO A 189 5.83 -8.75 18.38
C PRO A 189 6.14 -10.03 19.17
N GLY A 190 7.12 -10.82 18.72
CA GLY A 190 7.56 -12.04 19.39
C GLY A 190 7.15 -13.29 18.63
N LYS A 191 6.60 -14.30 19.31
CA LYS A 191 6.27 -15.61 18.71
C LYS A 191 4.80 -15.69 18.31
N ALA A 192 4.53 -16.21 17.12
CA ALA A 192 3.19 -16.55 16.64
C ALA A 192 3.16 -17.96 16.01
N LYS A 193 1.97 -18.53 15.87
CA LYS A 193 1.76 -19.83 15.20
C LYS A 193 1.35 -19.59 13.75
N ALA A 194 1.89 -20.36 12.81
CA ALA A 194 1.42 -20.37 11.43
C ALA A 194 0.95 -21.78 11.05
N LYS A 195 -0.28 -21.91 10.55
CA LYS A 195 -0.79 -23.15 9.96
C LYS A 195 -0.43 -23.18 8.49
N ILE A 196 0.28 -24.21 8.05
CA ILE A 196 0.79 -24.34 6.69
C ILE A 196 0.46 -25.72 6.10
N ILE A 197 0.53 -25.85 4.78
CA ILE A 197 0.73 -27.12 4.09
C ILE A 197 2.20 -27.23 3.70
N ARG A 198 2.85 -28.34 4.10
CA ARG A 198 4.23 -28.69 3.70
C ARG A 198 4.28 -30.19 3.41
N ASN A 199 4.74 -30.56 2.21
CA ASN A 199 4.78 -31.95 1.71
C ASN A 199 3.41 -32.66 1.84
N SER A 200 2.36 -32.01 1.30
CA SER A 200 0.97 -32.49 1.30
C SER A 200 0.36 -32.81 2.68
N LYS A 201 0.94 -32.27 3.76
CA LYS A 201 0.43 -32.40 5.13
C LYS A 201 0.25 -31.03 5.77
N VAL A 202 -0.83 -30.86 6.51
CA VAL A 202 -1.03 -29.69 7.39
C VAL A 202 -0.02 -29.77 8.53
N LYS A 203 0.67 -28.66 8.81
CA LYS A 203 1.56 -28.47 9.95
C LYS A 203 1.25 -27.15 10.65
N ILE A 204 1.56 -27.08 11.93
CA ILE A 204 1.66 -25.82 12.67
C ILE A 204 3.14 -25.61 12.94
N ILE A 205 3.66 -24.44 12.56
CA ILE A 205 5.03 -24.01 12.84
C ILE A 205 5.00 -22.77 13.75
N GLU A 206 6.07 -22.56 14.51
CA GLU A 206 6.30 -21.32 15.22
C GLU A 206 7.08 -20.35 14.31
N ILE A 207 6.66 -19.09 14.32
CA ILE A 207 7.22 -18.00 13.52
C ILE A 207 7.57 -16.82 14.42
N THR A 208 8.56 -16.03 14.01
CA THR A 208 8.90 -14.77 14.69
C THR A 208 8.23 -13.60 13.98
N VAL A 209 7.50 -12.80 14.74
CA VAL A 209 6.89 -11.53 14.34
C VAL A 209 7.85 -10.41 14.73
N THR A 210 8.50 -9.80 13.74
CA THR A 210 9.46 -8.70 13.97
C THR A 210 8.80 -7.38 13.60
N PRO A 211 8.67 -6.40 14.53
CA PRO A 211 8.16 -5.09 14.19
C PRO A 211 9.13 -4.38 13.23
N GLN A 212 8.59 -3.77 12.18
CA GLN A 212 9.34 -3.04 11.15
C GLN A 212 9.02 -1.54 11.12
N THR A 213 8.02 -1.09 11.89
CA THR A 213 7.58 0.32 11.93
C THR A 213 8.73 1.32 12.11
N VAL A 214 9.70 1.03 13.00
CA VAL A 214 10.89 1.89 13.23
C VAL A 214 11.80 1.93 12.00
N ALA A 215 12.05 0.79 11.35
CA ALA A 215 12.87 0.73 10.15
C ALA A 215 12.22 1.49 8.98
N ILE A 216 10.90 1.37 8.83
CA ILE A 216 10.12 2.10 7.82
C ILE A 216 10.07 3.61 8.13
N HIS A 217 9.90 4.00 9.40
CA HIS A 217 10.02 5.39 9.84
C HIS A 217 11.36 5.99 9.41
N ASN A 218 12.46 5.31 9.72
CA ASN A 218 13.81 5.80 9.42
C ASN A 218 14.08 5.87 7.91
N ALA A 219 13.64 4.87 7.14
CA ALA A 219 13.72 4.90 5.68
C ALA A 219 12.93 6.06 5.07
N GLN A 220 11.72 6.33 5.60
CA GLN A 220 10.91 7.48 5.19
C GLN A 220 11.53 8.82 5.61
N ALA A 221 12.13 8.92 6.80
CA ALA A 221 12.83 10.11 7.25
C ALA A 221 14.03 10.45 6.36
N VAL A 222 14.80 9.44 5.89
CA VAL A 222 15.87 9.63 4.90
C VAL A 222 15.31 10.07 3.55
N MET A 223 14.25 9.43 3.05
CA MET A 223 13.61 9.79 1.77
C MET A 223 13.06 11.23 1.79
N PHE A 224 12.35 11.58 2.88
CA PHE A 224 11.89 12.94 3.18
C PHE A 224 13.06 13.91 3.22
N GLY A 225 14.12 13.61 3.97
CA GLY A 225 15.32 14.44 4.07
C GLY A 225 15.91 14.74 2.70
N VAL A 226 16.21 13.72 1.90
CA VAL A 226 16.79 13.90 0.56
C VAL A 226 15.86 14.66 -0.40
N THR A 227 14.53 14.54 -0.25
CA THR A 227 13.56 15.17 -1.15
C THR A 227 13.22 16.61 -0.76
N CYS A 228 13.21 16.90 0.55
CA CYS A 228 12.80 18.19 1.12
C CYS A 228 14.00 19.02 1.66
N ALA A 229 15.24 18.52 1.62
CA ALA A 229 16.44 19.30 1.99
C ALA A 229 16.75 20.48 1.05
N ALA A 230 16.10 20.56 -0.11
CA ALA A 230 16.23 21.69 -1.04
C ALA A 230 15.58 23.01 -0.54
N LYS A 231 15.27 23.14 0.76
CA LYS A 231 14.73 24.38 1.36
C LYS A 231 15.66 25.60 1.16
N ASP A 232 16.96 25.39 0.98
CA ASP A 232 17.92 26.50 0.82
C ASP A 232 18.43 26.68 -0.63
N GLN A 233 17.86 26.00 -1.62
CA GLN A 233 18.24 26.13 -3.03
C GLN A 233 17.07 26.54 -3.93
N VAL A 234 16.93 27.86 -4.11
CA VAL A 234 16.07 28.53 -5.11
C VAL A 234 14.58 28.18 -5.00
N PHE A 235 13.93 28.71 -3.96
CA PHE A 235 12.47 28.64 -3.77
C PHE A 235 11.65 29.38 -4.85
N GLU A 236 12.27 30.21 -5.71
CA GLU A 236 11.58 31.05 -6.71
C GLU A 236 10.76 30.27 -7.76
N LEU A 237 11.00 28.97 -7.90
CA LEU A 237 10.24 28.08 -8.79
C LEU A 237 9.69 26.83 -8.09
N VAL A 238 9.57 26.87 -6.75
CA VAL A 238 8.98 25.79 -5.95
C VAL A 238 7.56 26.19 -5.53
N PRO A 239 6.50 25.61 -6.13
CA PRO A 239 5.14 25.99 -5.81
C PRO A 239 4.73 25.58 -4.40
N MET A 240 3.81 26.36 -3.83
CA MET A 240 3.41 26.30 -2.42
C MET A 240 2.98 24.92 -1.95
N SER A 241 2.45 24.08 -2.85
CA SER A 241 2.02 22.72 -2.54
C SER A 241 3.17 21.74 -2.27
N LEU A 242 4.40 21.98 -2.75
CA LEU A 242 5.55 21.13 -2.36
C LEU A 242 5.96 21.41 -0.91
N LYS A 243 5.97 22.70 -0.53
CA LYS A 243 6.24 23.11 0.85
C LYS A 243 5.19 22.53 1.80
N ALA A 244 3.90 22.59 1.43
CA ALA A 244 2.82 21.99 2.21
C ALA A 244 3.02 20.47 2.42
N ALA A 245 3.29 19.72 1.34
CA ALA A 245 3.57 18.28 1.42
C ALA A 245 4.76 17.96 2.34
N CYS A 246 5.89 18.66 2.16
CA CYS A 246 7.06 18.52 3.02
C CYS A 246 6.74 18.84 4.49
N ASP A 247 6.00 19.92 4.77
CA ASP A 247 5.68 20.31 6.15
C ASP A 247 4.69 19.32 6.80
N THR A 248 3.71 18.78 6.06
CA THR A 248 2.81 17.70 6.52
C THR A 248 3.57 16.43 6.88
N VAL A 249 4.45 15.96 5.99
CA VAL A 249 5.29 14.77 6.23
C VAL A 249 6.24 14.98 7.41
N HIS A 250 6.86 16.17 7.51
CA HIS A 250 7.75 16.51 8.63
C HIS A 250 7.04 16.45 9.98
N LEU A 251 5.84 17.04 10.09
CA LEU A 251 5.04 17.02 11.31
C LEU A 251 4.63 15.60 11.70
N PHE A 252 4.26 14.76 10.73
CA PHE A 252 3.94 13.35 10.99
C PHE A 252 5.15 12.59 11.53
N LEU A 253 6.28 12.59 10.83
CA LEU A 253 7.48 11.85 11.23
C LEU A 253 7.98 12.29 12.61
N LYS A 254 8.10 13.60 12.85
CA LYS A 254 8.49 14.14 14.16
C LYS A 254 7.52 13.76 15.28
N GLY A 255 6.21 13.70 14.99
CA GLY A 255 5.21 13.24 15.95
C GLY A 255 5.32 11.74 16.27
N GLN A 256 5.72 10.92 15.29
CA GLN A 256 5.97 9.49 15.49
C GLN A 256 7.27 9.21 16.25
N GLU A 257 8.34 9.96 15.99
CA GLU A 257 9.62 9.85 16.71
C GLU A 257 9.43 9.98 18.23
N ILE A 258 8.63 10.96 18.67
CA ILE A 258 8.27 11.17 20.09
C ILE A 258 7.49 9.96 20.65
N ALA A 259 6.53 9.44 19.89
CA ALA A 259 5.72 8.29 20.30
C ALA A 259 6.55 6.99 20.41
N LEU A 260 7.52 6.80 19.50
CA LEU A 260 8.43 5.66 19.51
C LEU A 260 9.40 5.74 20.69
N ALA A 261 9.98 6.91 20.97
CA ALA A 261 10.86 7.13 22.12
C ALA A 261 10.13 6.92 23.47
N GLY A 262 8.87 7.35 23.58
CA GLY A 262 8.04 7.10 24.77
C GLY A 262 7.69 5.63 25.01
N SER A 263 7.80 4.76 23.99
CA SER A 263 7.54 3.31 24.12
C SER A 263 8.74 2.51 24.67
N THR A 264 9.90 3.16 24.83
CA THR A 264 11.14 2.52 25.30
C THR A 264 11.48 2.77 26.78
N GLU A 265 10.60 3.38 27.57
CA GLU A 265 10.79 3.42 29.03
C GLU A 265 10.71 2.00 29.61
N PRO A 266 11.75 1.53 30.34
CA PRO A 266 11.72 0.22 30.97
C PRO A 266 10.77 0.25 32.17
N ASN A 267 9.89 -0.75 32.25
CA ASN A 267 9.19 -1.08 33.50
C ASN A 267 10.19 -1.63 34.54
N SER A 268 11.05 -0.77 35.09
CA SER A 268 11.95 -1.11 36.20
C SER A 268 11.24 -0.88 37.55
N LYS A 269 10.24 -1.71 37.83
CA LYS A 269 9.70 -1.92 39.19
C LYS A 269 9.33 -3.39 39.40
N ASN A 270 10.35 -4.18 39.73
CA ASN A 270 10.29 -5.24 40.74
C ASN A 270 11.04 -4.72 41.96
#